data_AF-A0A442WU35-F1
#
_entry.id   AF-A0A442WU35-F1
#
_cell.length_a   1.000
_cell.length_b   1.000
_cell.length_c   1.000
_cell.angle_alpha   90.00
_cell.angle_beta   90.00
_cell.angle_gamma   90.00
#
_symmetry.space_group_name_H-M   'P 1'
#
loop_
_entity.id
_entity.type
_entity.pdbx_description
1 polymer ?
#
loop_
_entity_poly.entity_id
_entity_poly.type
_entity_poly.pdbx_seq_one_letter_code
_entity_poly.pdbx_strand_id
1 'polypeptide(L)'
;MVLDTRAKQVADEHHGVVATGVGFDSAFFLHQFVGRRKGRVLALEWGRHNTDDRQLERRANSNIRDKDAGRSWNYTIGLVGGTNSWFGQTPRLLAYEFRLKGLYGIGLDWPISYDHLEPFCCGPGGHAGEQLCRGEKIQ
;
A
#
# COMPACT_ATOMS: atom_id res chain seq x y z
N MET A 1 -8.01 4.78 16.00
CA MET A 1 -7.30 5.80 15.20
C MET A 1 -7.96 7.14 15.47
N VAL A 2 -7.18 8.18 15.73
CA VAL A 2 -7.69 9.55 15.89
C VAL A 2 -7.31 10.32 14.63
N LEU A 3 -8.29 10.96 13.99
CA LEU A 3 -8.11 11.70 12.74
C LEU A 3 -8.18 13.21 12.99
N ASP A 4 -7.83 14.00 11.97
CA ASP A 4 -7.91 15.46 11.98
C ASP A 4 -7.18 16.14 13.17
N THR A 5 -6.11 15.49 13.64
CA THR A 5 -5.27 16.01 14.72
C THR A 5 -4.43 17.17 14.20
N ARG A 6 -4.42 18.29 14.92
CA ARG A 6 -3.60 19.46 14.59
C ARG A 6 -2.18 19.25 15.08
N ALA A 7 -1.19 19.79 14.36
CA ALA A 7 0.23 19.67 14.71
C ALA A 7 0.53 20.05 16.18
N LYS A 8 -0.08 21.14 16.69
CA LYS A 8 0.09 21.58 18.09
C LYS A 8 -0.34 20.57 19.14
N GLN A 9 -1.22 19.62 18.80
CA GLN A 9 -1.69 18.60 19.73
C GLN A 9 -0.69 17.44 19.91
N VAL A 10 0.30 17.33 19.02
CA VAL A 10 1.26 16.22 18.98
C VAL A 10 2.72 16.68 18.94
N ALA A 11 2.98 18.00 18.89
CA ALA A 11 4.31 18.57 18.66
C ALA A 11 5.35 18.15 19.72
N ASP A 12 4.93 17.98 20.97
CA ASP A 12 5.81 17.65 22.10
C ASP A 12 5.63 16.20 22.59
N GLU A 13 4.95 15.36 21.79
CA GLU A 13 4.72 13.96 22.14
C GLU A 13 5.82 13.04 21.58
N HIS A 14 6.20 12.03 22.36
CA HIS A 14 7.06 10.97 21.86
C HIS A 14 6.25 9.91 21.09
N HIS A 15 6.64 9.67 19.84
CA HIS A 15 6.08 8.62 18.99
C HIS A 15 7.13 7.57 18.70
N GLY A 16 6.80 6.29 18.92
CA GLY A 16 7.71 5.18 18.65
C GLY A 16 7.87 4.90 17.15
N VAL A 17 6.89 5.31 16.34
CA VAL A 17 6.91 5.25 14.88
C VAL A 17 6.23 6.48 14.31
N VAL A 18 6.82 7.04 13.26
CA VAL A 18 6.19 8.08 12.42
C VAL A 18 6.11 7.54 11.00
N ALA A 19 4.90 7.48 10.44
CA ALA A 19 4.65 7.13 9.05
C ALA A 19 4.31 8.40 8.26
N THR A 20 5.06 8.67 7.19
CA THR A 20 4.89 9.85 6.34
C THR A 20 4.40 9.42 4.97
N GLY A 21 3.29 10.01 4.51
CA GLY A 21 2.57 9.51 3.33
C GLY A 21 1.85 8.21 3.69
N VAL A 22 0.63 8.33 4.20
CA VAL A 22 -0.12 7.18 4.72
C VAL A 22 -0.96 6.60 3.58
N GLY A 23 -0.27 6.10 2.56
CA GLY A 23 -0.84 5.32 1.47
C GLY A 23 -1.10 3.86 1.86
N PHE A 24 -1.38 3.02 0.86
CA PHE A 24 -1.60 1.58 1.04
C PHE A 24 -0.44 0.90 1.78
N ASP A 25 0.80 1.09 1.31
CA ASP A 25 1.97 0.39 1.87
C ASP A 25 2.14 0.72 3.35
N SER A 26 2.15 2.02 3.67
CA SER A 26 2.23 2.51 5.05
C SER A 26 1.11 1.95 5.91
N ALA A 27 -0.14 2.00 5.44
CA ALA A 27 -1.29 1.46 6.17
C ALA A 27 -1.18 -0.07 6.37
N PHE A 28 -0.71 -0.80 5.37
CA PHE A 28 -0.51 -2.25 5.41
C PHE A 28 0.54 -2.65 6.45
N PHE A 29 1.70 -1.99 6.45
CA PHE A 29 2.74 -2.24 7.46
C PHE A 29 2.28 -1.82 8.86
N LEU A 30 1.62 -0.66 8.97
CA LEU A 30 1.09 -0.19 10.25
C LEU A 30 0.06 -1.14 10.84
N HIS A 31 -0.84 -1.69 10.01
CA HIS A 31 -1.84 -2.67 10.45
C HIS A 31 -1.21 -3.85 11.19
N GLN A 32 -0.13 -4.42 10.63
CA GLN A 32 0.57 -5.52 11.27
C GLN A 32 1.46 -5.07 12.44
N PHE A 33 2.04 -3.87 12.35
CA PHE A 33 2.90 -3.31 13.39
C PHE A 33 2.13 -3.05 14.69
N VAL A 34 0.98 -2.39 14.62
CA VAL A 34 0.19 -2.03 15.82
C VAL A 34 -0.37 -3.25 16.55
N GLY A 35 -0.58 -4.36 15.83
CA GLY A 35 -0.98 -5.64 16.44
C GLY A 35 0.16 -6.35 17.18
N ARG A 36 1.42 -6.04 16.87
CA ARG A 36 2.61 -6.74 17.40
C ARG A 36 3.40 -5.92 18.41
N ARG A 37 3.31 -4.59 18.35
CA ARG A 37 4.10 -3.67 19.17
C ARG A 37 3.19 -2.66 19.84
N LYS A 38 3.38 -2.47 21.15
CA LYS A 38 2.74 -1.40 21.90
C LYS A 38 3.54 -0.11 21.68
N GLY A 39 2.87 0.95 21.26
CA GLY A 39 3.48 2.27 21.08
C GLY A 39 2.53 3.26 20.42
N ARG A 40 2.84 4.55 20.55
CA ARG A 40 2.15 5.60 19.79
C ARG A 40 2.73 5.66 18.37
N VAL A 41 1.84 5.60 17.38
CA VAL A 41 2.18 5.79 15.97
C VAL A 41 1.59 7.13 15.54
N LEU A 42 2.44 8.00 14.98
CA LEU A 42 2.00 9.20 14.29
C LEU A 42 1.92 8.91 12.79
N ALA A 43 0.77 9.19 12.19
CA ALA A 43 0.53 8.97 10.77
C ALA A 43 0.29 10.33 10.11
N LEU A 44 1.20 10.75 9.23
CA LEU A 44 1.20 12.05 8.56
C LEU A 44 0.79 11.87 7.10
N GLU A 45 -0.34 12.46 6.74
CA GLU A 45 -0.88 12.44 5.39
C GLU A 45 -1.19 13.87 4.93
N TRP A 46 -0.89 14.18 3.66
CA TRP A 46 -1.11 15.51 3.11
C TRP A 46 -2.60 15.77 2.86
N GLY A 47 -3.32 14.75 2.40
CA GLY A 47 -4.77 14.83 2.22
C GLY A 47 -5.55 14.50 3.48
N ARG A 48 -6.89 14.58 3.37
CA ARG A 48 -7.78 14.16 4.46
C ARG A 48 -8.14 12.67 4.36
N HIS A 49 -8.70 12.16 5.43
CA HIS A 49 -9.54 10.97 5.32
C HIS A 49 -10.86 11.34 4.65
N ASN A 50 -11.22 10.61 3.60
CA ASN A 50 -12.47 10.81 2.87
C ASN A 50 -13.27 9.51 2.97
N THR A 51 -14.44 9.57 3.62
CA THR A 51 -15.34 8.41 3.71
C THR A 51 -15.94 8.08 2.36
N ASP A 52 -16.28 6.82 2.15
CA ASP A 52 -16.84 6.33 0.88
C ASP A 52 -18.12 7.11 0.50
N ASP A 53 -19.04 7.31 1.45
CA ASP A 53 -20.27 8.10 1.23
C ASP A 53 -19.97 9.50 0.69
N ARG A 54 -18.98 10.19 1.28
CA ARG A 54 -18.56 11.52 0.84
C ARG A 54 -17.95 11.47 -0.57
N GLN A 55 -17.16 10.44 -0.88
CA GLN A 55 -16.56 10.27 -2.19
C GLN A 55 -17.64 10.06 -3.27
N LEU A 56 -18.66 9.26 -2.96
CA LEU A 56 -19.82 9.01 -3.84
C LEU A 56 -20.66 10.28 -4.05
N GLU A 57 -21.01 10.99 -2.98
CA GLU A 57 -21.78 12.23 -3.04
C GLU A 57 -21.07 13.31 -3.87
N ARG A 58 -19.77 13.49 -3.65
CA ARG A 58 -18.99 14.54 -4.31
C ARG A 58 -18.45 14.12 -5.67
N ARG A 59 -18.55 12.83 -6.01
CA ARG A 59 -17.90 12.21 -7.17
C ARG A 59 -16.40 12.56 -7.21
N ALA A 60 -15.74 12.49 -6.06
CA ALA A 60 -14.35 12.90 -5.90
C ALA A 60 -13.66 12.16 -4.74
N ASN A 61 -12.50 11.54 -5.04
CA ASN A 61 -11.78 10.69 -4.09
C ASN A 61 -10.93 11.49 -3.07
N SER A 62 -10.62 12.76 -3.39
CA SER A 62 -9.82 13.65 -2.56
C SER A 62 -10.45 15.04 -2.43
N ASN A 63 -10.05 15.77 -1.38
CA ASN A 63 -10.25 17.21 -1.26
C ASN A 63 -9.24 18.04 -2.08
N ILE A 64 -8.15 17.44 -2.54
CA ILE A 64 -7.10 18.08 -3.35
C ILE A 64 -7.28 17.63 -4.79
N ARG A 65 -7.32 18.57 -5.75
CA ARG A 65 -7.42 18.25 -7.17
C ARG A 65 -6.02 18.10 -7.76
N ASP A 66 -5.86 17.31 -8.82
CA ASP A 66 -4.54 17.09 -9.44
C ASP A 66 -3.87 18.37 -9.92
N LYS A 67 -4.65 19.33 -10.42
CA LYS A 67 -4.15 20.67 -10.78
C LYS A 67 -3.53 21.42 -9.59
N ASP A 68 -4.04 21.20 -8.38
CA ASP A 68 -3.56 21.84 -7.16
C ASP A 68 -2.33 21.11 -6.61
N ALA A 69 -2.11 19.86 -7.05
CA ALA A 69 -0.96 19.04 -6.69
C ALA A 69 0.28 19.28 -7.58
N GLY A 70 0.17 20.09 -8.63
CA GLY A 70 1.31 20.48 -9.48
C GLY A 70 1.91 19.35 -10.32
N ARG A 71 1.14 18.29 -10.61
CA ARG A 71 1.57 17.12 -11.38
C ARG A 71 0.64 16.83 -12.56
N SER A 72 1.17 16.17 -13.58
CA SER A 72 0.44 15.80 -14.80
C SER A 72 -0.22 14.42 -14.75
N TRP A 73 0.03 13.62 -13.70
CA TRP A 73 -0.53 12.29 -13.53
C TRP A 73 -1.59 12.25 -12.42
N ASN A 74 -2.60 11.39 -12.63
CA ASN A 74 -3.69 11.17 -11.68
C ASN A 74 -3.16 10.45 -10.44
N TYR A 75 -3.42 11.01 -9.26
CA TYR A 75 -3.13 10.32 -8.00
C TYR A 75 -4.04 10.85 -6.89
N THR A 76 -4.61 9.96 -6.09
CA THR A 76 -5.45 10.39 -4.97
C THR A 76 -4.58 10.78 -3.77
N ILE A 77 -4.58 12.07 -3.41
CA ILE A 77 -3.93 12.54 -2.16
C ILE A 77 -4.95 12.44 -1.02
N GLY A 78 -4.66 11.66 0.00
CA GLY A 78 -5.60 11.36 1.08
C GLY A 78 -5.21 10.08 1.80
N LEU A 79 -5.88 9.83 2.93
CA LEU A 79 -5.59 8.62 3.71
C LEU A 79 -5.80 7.36 2.84
N VAL A 80 -4.84 6.44 2.90
CA VAL A 80 -4.71 5.21 2.06
C VAL A 80 -4.35 5.49 0.59
N GLY A 81 -4.33 6.76 0.17
CA GLY A 81 -3.78 7.20 -1.11
C GLY A 81 -4.51 6.62 -2.32
N GLY A 82 -3.75 6.06 -3.27
CA GLY A 82 -4.24 5.56 -4.56
C GLY A 82 -5.29 4.45 -4.50
N THR A 83 -5.46 3.76 -3.36
CA THR A 83 -6.51 2.73 -3.21
C THR A 83 -7.92 3.29 -3.26
N ASN A 84 -8.11 4.56 -2.92
CA ASN A 84 -9.41 5.25 -3.07
C ASN A 84 -9.82 5.41 -4.55
N SER A 85 -8.90 5.20 -5.50
CA SER A 85 -9.13 5.33 -6.94
C SER A 85 -8.68 4.11 -7.73
N TRP A 86 -8.49 2.97 -7.06
CA TRP A 86 -7.90 1.80 -7.68
C TRP A 86 -8.95 0.96 -8.42
N PHE A 87 -8.58 0.47 -9.60
CA PHE A 87 -9.46 -0.34 -10.46
C PHE A 87 -9.52 -1.83 -10.10
N GLY A 88 -8.94 -2.25 -8.96
CA GLY A 88 -9.00 -3.63 -8.50
C GLY A 88 -8.10 -4.62 -9.24
N GLN A 89 -7.22 -4.14 -10.13
CA GLN A 89 -6.32 -5.01 -10.90
C GLN A 89 -5.07 -5.37 -10.06
N THR A 90 -4.87 -6.67 -9.84
CA THR A 90 -3.78 -7.25 -9.03
C THR A 90 -2.90 -8.23 -9.84
N PRO A 91 -2.25 -7.81 -10.94
CA PRO A 91 -1.31 -8.70 -11.62
C PRO A 91 -0.16 -9.09 -10.67
N ARG A 92 0.28 -10.34 -10.76
CA ARG A 92 1.40 -10.87 -9.96
C ARG A 92 2.65 -10.93 -10.81
N LEU A 93 3.79 -10.67 -10.17
CA LEU A 93 5.09 -10.89 -10.79
C LEU A 93 5.28 -12.38 -11.10
N LEU A 94 5.93 -12.69 -12.21
CA LEU A 94 6.34 -14.04 -12.61
C LEU A 94 7.72 -14.36 -12.01
N ALA A 95 8.02 -15.64 -11.82
CA ALA A 95 9.23 -16.07 -11.14
C ALA A 95 10.54 -15.59 -11.79
N TYR A 96 10.56 -15.41 -13.12
CA TYR A 96 11.73 -14.90 -13.83
C TYR A 96 11.96 -13.41 -13.60
N GLU A 97 10.93 -12.63 -13.24
CA GLU A 97 11.04 -11.18 -13.00
C GLU A 97 11.83 -10.87 -11.72
N PHE A 98 12.03 -11.86 -10.84
CA PHE A 98 12.91 -11.75 -9.67
C PHE A 98 14.39 -11.99 -10.01
N ARG A 99 14.70 -12.51 -11.21
CA ARG A 99 16.04 -12.95 -11.64
C ARG A 99 16.50 -12.27 -12.94
N LEU A 100 16.18 -10.99 -13.12
CA LEU A 100 16.46 -10.25 -14.35
C LEU A 100 17.96 -10.21 -14.69
N LYS A 101 18.82 -10.03 -13.69
CA LYS A 101 20.27 -9.95 -13.90
C LYS A 101 20.84 -11.32 -14.22
N GLY A 102 20.44 -12.34 -13.47
CA GLY A 102 20.90 -13.71 -13.68
C GLY A 102 20.46 -14.32 -15.01
N LEU A 103 19.22 -14.08 -15.44
CA LEU A 103 18.65 -14.70 -16.64
C LEU A 103 18.89 -13.90 -17.93
N TYR A 104 18.86 -12.57 -17.83
CA TYR A 104 18.83 -11.70 -19.01
C TYR A 104 19.97 -10.67 -19.02
N GLY A 105 20.82 -10.62 -17.97
CA GLY A 105 21.91 -9.66 -17.87
C GLY A 105 21.47 -8.21 -17.68
N ILE A 106 20.20 -7.96 -17.36
CA ILE A 106 19.64 -6.60 -17.18
C ILE A 106 19.12 -6.40 -15.75
N GLY A 107 19.11 -5.15 -15.27
CA GLY A 107 18.55 -4.82 -13.96
C GLY A 107 19.27 -5.50 -12.79
N LEU A 108 18.53 -5.77 -11.71
CA LEU A 108 19.00 -6.43 -10.51
C LEU A 108 18.13 -7.64 -10.21
N ASP A 109 18.75 -8.71 -9.72
CA ASP A 109 18.03 -9.78 -9.05
C ASP A 109 17.50 -9.27 -7.72
N TRP A 110 16.27 -9.63 -7.40
CA TRP A 110 15.68 -9.27 -6.13
C TRP A 110 16.34 -10.08 -5.00
N PRO A 111 16.40 -9.54 -3.77
CA PRO A 111 16.95 -10.26 -2.62
C PRO A 111 16.05 -11.41 -2.13
N ILE A 112 14.90 -11.61 -2.78
CA ILE A 112 13.91 -12.64 -2.51
C ILE A 112 13.43 -13.23 -3.84
N SER A 113 12.92 -14.47 -3.80
CA SER A 113 12.31 -15.13 -4.95
C SER A 113 10.78 -15.10 -4.87
N TYR A 114 10.12 -15.47 -5.97
CA TYR A 114 8.66 -15.66 -6.00
C TYR A 114 8.17 -16.60 -4.90
N ASP A 115 8.85 -17.73 -4.68
CA ASP A 115 8.50 -18.71 -3.65
C ASP A 115 8.52 -18.12 -2.23
N HIS A 116 9.33 -17.08 -1.98
CA HIS A 116 9.32 -16.37 -0.70
C HIS A 116 8.07 -15.49 -0.54
N LEU A 117 7.50 -14.97 -1.64
CA LEU A 117 6.32 -14.08 -1.62
C LEU A 117 4.99 -14.81 -1.78
N GLU A 118 4.95 -15.91 -2.54
CA GLU A 118 3.74 -16.68 -2.85
C GLU A 118 2.86 -16.96 -1.62
N PRO A 119 3.41 -17.40 -0.46
CA PRO A 119 2.60 -17.66 0.73
C PRO A 119 1.82 -16.43 1.23
N PHE A 120 2.34 -15.23 1.00
CA PHE A 120 1.72 -13.97 1.41
C PHE A 120 0.67 -13.47 0.40
N CYS A 121 0.78 -13.88 -0.87
CA CYS A 121 -0.19 -13.53 -1.91
C CYS A 121 -1.42 -14.45 -1.88
N CYS A 122 -1.25 -15.76 -1.62
CA CYS A 122 -2.35 -16.74 -1.67
C CYS A 122 -3.07 -16.92 -0.32
N GLY A 123 -2.52 -16.39 0.79
CA GLY A 123 -3.13 -16.39 2.13
C GLY A 123 -3.20 -17.77 2.83
N PRO A 124 -3.34 -17.82 4.17
CA PRO A 124 -3.59 -19.05 4.91
C PRO A 124 -5.06 -19.45 4.73
N GLY A 125 -5.34 -20.21 3.67
CA GLY A 125 -6.70 -20.62 3.31
C GLY A 125 -7.04 -20.49 1.83
N GLY A 126 -6.05 -20.25 0.95
CA GLY A 126 -6.25 -20.28 -0.49
C GLY A 126 -7.12 -21.48 -0.87
N HIS A 127 -8.34 -21.20 -1.34
CA HIS A 127 -9.26 -22.24 -1.77
C HIS A 127 -8.53 -23.08 -2.81
N ALA A 128 -8.53 -24.40 -2.61
CA ALA A 128 -7.87 -25.39 -3.46
C ALA A 128 -8.38 -25.42 -4.92
N GLY A 129 -9.15 -24.41 -5.35
CA GLY A 129 -9.69 -24.25 -6.70
C GLY A 129 -9.04 -23.14 -7.54
N GLU A 130 -8.18 -22.27 -6.99
CA GLU A 130 -7.40 -21.36 -7.84
C GLU A 130 -6.15 -22.07 -8.36
N GLN A 131 -6.31 -22.69 -9.53
CA GLN A 131 -5.25 -23.24 -10.38
C GLN A 131 -4.09 -22.25 -10.65
N LEU A 132 -4.29 -20.97 -10.31
CA LEU A 132 -3.35 -19.85 -10.43
C LEU A 132 -2.19 -19.84 -9.40
N CYS A 133 -2.33 -20.45 -8.22
CA CYS A 133 -1.24 -20.55 -7.21
C CYS A 133 -0.41 -21.84 -7.36
N ARG A 134 -0.75 -22.72 -8.30
CA ARG A 134 0.14 -23.79 -8.75
C ARG A 134 0.70 -23.35 -10.09
N GLY A 135 1.72 -22.49 -10.06
CA GLY A 135 2.52 -22.26 -11.25
C GLY A 135 2.93 -23.63 -11.79
N GLU A 136 2.53 -23.94 -13.04
CA GLU A 136 3.13 -25.05 -13.75
C GLU A 136 4.63 -24.86 -13.64
N LYS A 137 5.30 -25.83 -12.99
CA LYS A 137 6.75 -25.92 -13.05
C LYS A 137 7.05 -26.14 -14.53
N ILE A 138 7.43 -25.06 -15.21
CA ILE A 138 7.99 -25.15 -16.56
C ILE A 138 9.23 -26.04 -16.39
N GLN A 139 9.15 -27.26 -16.93
CA GLN A 139 10.27 -28.17 -17.10
C GLN A 139 11.28 -27.59 -18.09
#